data_AF-A0A9R1HI38-F1
#
_entry.id   AF-A0A9R1HI38-F1
#
_cell.length_a   1.000
_cell.length_b   1.000
_cell.length_c   1.000
_cell.angle_alpha   90.00
_cell.angle_beta   90.00
_cell.angle_gamma   90.00
#
_symmetry.space_group_name_H-M   'P 1'
#
loop_
_entity.id
_entity.type
_entity.pdbx_description
1 polymer ?
#
loop_
_entity_poly.entity_id
_entity_poly.type
_entity_poly.pdbx_seq_one_letter_code
_entity_poly.pdbx_strand_id
1 'polypeptide(L)'
;MAKPRLLLCLLVAAAALLLVASAKKSGDVSALQIGVKHKPESCSISAHKGDRVKVHYRGTLTDGTVFDSSFERGDPIEFELGTGQVIKGWDQGILGMCIGEKRKLKIPSKLGYGDQGSPPTIPGGATLIFDTELVAVNGEPSSKSDEDDADL
;
A
#
# COMPACT_ATOMS: atom_id res chain seq x y z
N MET A 1 72.75 39.39 11.81
CA MET A 1 72.51 38.18 11.00
C MET A 1 71.01 38.05 10.78
N ALA A 2 70.57 38.18 9.53
CA ALA A 2 69.18 38.01 9.11
C ALA A 2 69.01 36.62 8.48
N LYS A 3 67.83 36.00 8.65
CA LYS A 3 67.04 35.29 7.62
C LYS A 3 65.75 34.67 8.24
N PRO A 4 64.69 34.43 7.44
CA PRO A 4 63.38 35.04 7.67
C PRO A 4 62.18 34.08 7.43
N ARG A 5 60.96 34.67 7.42
CA ARG A 5 59.74 34.30 6.67
C ARG A 5 59.03 32.97 7.07
N LEU A 6 57.80 33.04 7.58
CA LEU A 6 56.52 33.22 6.86
C LEU A 6 55.86 31.85 6.63
N LEU A 7 54.63 31.66 7.11
CA LEU A 7 53.48 30.99 6.48
C LEU A 7 52.41 30.83 7.58
N LEU A 8 51.38 31.65 7.64
CA LEU A 8 50.18 31.66 6.78
C LEU A 8 49.31 30.41 6.99
N CYS A 9 48.13 30.68 7.56
CA CYS A 9 46.87 29.96 7.42
C CYS A 9 46.86 28.44 7.62
N LEU A 10 46.04 27.99 8.57
CA LEU A 10 44.86 27.19 8.23
C LEU A 10 43.88 27.28 9.40
N LEU A 11 42.87 28.14 9.21
CA LEU A 11 41.56 27.97 9.82
C LEU A 11 41.15 26.52 9.56
N VAL A 12 41.13 25.69 10.60
CA VAL A 12 40.39 24.42 10.51
C VAL A 12 38.92 24.82 10.53
N ALA A 13 38.39 25.10 9.34
CA ALA A 13 36.97 25.29 9.15
C ALA A 13 36.26 24.07 9.73
N ALA A 14 35.42 24.32 10.73
CA ALA A 14 34.47 23.35 11.23
C ALA A 14 33.49 23.01 10.10
N ALA A 15 33.88 22.09 9.22
CA ALA A 15 32.94 21.39 8.38
C ALA A 15 32.26 20.33 9.26
N ALA A 16 31.34 20.78 10.11
CA ALA A 16 30.29 19.92 10.60
C ALA A 16 29.48 19.53 9.36
N LEU A 17 29.88 18.42 8.75
CA LEU A 17 29.17 17.77 7.68
C LEU A 17 27.79 17.45 8.27
N LEU A 18 26.81 18.30 7.96
CA LEU A 18 25.41 18.03 8.23
C LEU A 18 25.05 16.80 7.41
N LEU A 19 25.28 15.62 8.00
CA LEU A 19 24.63 14.40 7.61
C LEU A 19 23.15 14.66 7.86
N VAL A 20 22.45 15.13 6.82
CA VAL A 20 21.00 15.12 6.77
C VAL A 20 20.62 13.65 6.65
N ALA A 21 20.69 12.93 7.78
CA ALA A 21 20.13 11.61 7.89
C ALA A 21 18.61 11.80 7.77
N SER A 22 18.07 11.59 6.57
CA SER A 22 16.62 11.46 6.40
C SER A 22 16.18 10.31 7.30
N ALA A 23 15.65 10.67 8.48
CA ALA A 23 14.99 9.73 9.36
C ALA A 23 13.79 9.19 8.57
N LYS A 24 13.93 7.96 8.07
CA LYS A 24 12.88 7.24 7.37
C LYS A 24 11.64 7.29 8.26
N LYS A 25 10.60 8.02 7.84
CA LYS A 25 9.40 8.22 8.65
C LYS A 25 8.85 6.83 8.98
N SER A 26 8.72 6.55 10.28
CA SER A 26 8.27 5.25 10.77
C SER A 26 6.90 4.95 10.15
N GLY A 27 6.87 4.07 9.15
CA GLY A 27 5.69 3.91 8.30
C GLY A 27 6.04 3.58 6.85
N ASP A 28 7.10 4.17 6.31
CA ASP A 28 7.43 4.00 4.89
C ASP A 28 8.07 2.65 4.55
N VAL A 29 7.65 2.09 3.42
CA VAL A 29 8.21 0.86 2.84
C VAL A 29 8.79 1.15 1.46
N SER A 30 9.78 0.36 1.02
CA SER A 30 10.40 0.51 -0.32
C SER A 30 9.87 -0.48 -1.36
N ALA A 31 9.11 -1.49 -0.92
CA ALA A 31 8.52 -2.52 -1.75
C ALA A 31 7.13 -2.86 -1.21
N LEU A 32 6.29 -3.46 -2.07
CA LEU A 32 4.99 -3.99 -1.65
C LEU A 32 5.21 -5.05 -0.55
N GLN A 33 4.46 -4.94 0.55
CA GLN A 33 4.38 -5.98 1.57
C GLN A 33 2.96 -6.54 1.58
N ILE A 34 2.85 -7.87 1.55
CA ILE A 34 1.58 -8.59 1.53
C ILE A 34 1.51 -9.44 2.80
N GLY A 35 0.53 -9.16 3.66
CA GLY A 35 0.24 -9.98 4.83
C GLY A 35 -1.11 -10.65 4.69
N VAL A 36 -1.17 -11.98 4.70
CA VAL A 36 -2.44 -12.73 4.72
C VAL A 36 -3.06 -12.59 6.12
N LYS A 37 -4.32 -12.14 6.18
CA LYS A 37 -5.09 -11.95 7.43
C LYS A 37 -6.06 -13.09 7.68
N HIS A 38 -6.64 -13.63 6.61
CA HIS A 38 -7.49 -14.80 6.65
C HIS A 38 -7.32 -15.53 5.32
N LYS A 39 -7.24 -16.86 5.37
CA LYS A 39 -7.23 -17.71 4.19
C LYS A 39 -8.35 -18.74 4.34
N PRO A 40 -9.23 -18.90 3.34
CA PRO A 40 -10.26 -19.93 3.36
C PRO A 40 -9.64 -21.33 3.46
N GLU A 41 -10.37 -22.27 4.05
CA GLU A 41 -9.92 -23.67 4.19
C GLU A 41 -9.69 -24.35 2.84
N SER A 42 -10.51 -24.00 1.84
CA SER A 42 -10.37 -24.47 0.47
C SER A 42 -10.26 -23.31 -0.51
N CYS A 43 -9.48 -23.51 -1.56
CA CYS A 43 -9.22 -22.51 -2.60
C CYS A 43 -9.62 -23.09 -3.96
N SER A 44 -10.92 -23.28 -4.17
CA SER A 44 -11.44 -23.79 -5.43
C SER A 44 -11.29 -22.77 -6.56
N ILE A 45 -11.50 -21.48 -6.24
CA ILE A 45 -11.36 -20.37 -7.18
C ILE A 45 -10.35 -19.38 -6.62
N SER A 46 -9.35 -19.04 -7.45
CA SER A 46 -8.35 -18.02 -7.15
C SER A 46 -8.24 -17.01 -8.28
N ALA A 47 -7.86 -15.78 -7.92
CA ALA A 47 -7.79 -14.66 -8.84
C ALA A 47 -6.49 -14.68 -9.66
N HIS A 48 -6.64 -14.64 -10.98
CA HIS A 48 -5.56 -14.60 -11.96
C HIS A 48 -5.61 -13.30 -12.78
N LYS A 49 -4.52 -13.03 -13.49
CA LYS A 49 -4.46 -11.89 -14.41
C LYS A 49 -5.53 -12.04 -15.50
N GLY A 50 -6.29 -10.98 -15.73
CA GLY A 50 -7.39 -10.91 -16.69
C GLY A 50 -8.77 -11.25 -16.10
N ASP A 51 -8.82 -11.79 -14.88
CA ASP A 51 -10.11 -12.02 -14.22
C ASP A 51 -10.79 -10.71 -13.84
N ARG A 52 -12.12 -10.70 -13.93
CA ARG A 52 -12.97 -9.66 -13.34
C ARG A 52 -13.12 -9.99 -11.86
N VAL A 53 -12.56 -9.17 -10.97
CA VAL A 53 -12.59 -9.41 -9.52
C VAL A 53 -13.41 -8.35 -8.81
N LYS A 54 -14.09 -8.75 -7.73
CA LYS A 54 -14.71 -7.83 -6.77
C LYS A 54 -13.96 -7.89 -5.44
N VAL A 55 -13.59 -6.73 -4.91
CA VAL A 55 -12.78 -6.63 -3.70
C VAL A 55 -13.39 -5.62 -2.74
N HIS A 56 -13.67 -6.07 -1.51
CA HIS A 56 -13.88 -5.15 -0.41
C HIS A 56 -12.53 -4.68 0.14
N TYR A 57 -12.47 -3.42 0.56
CA TYR A 57 -11.29 -2.81 1.13
C TYR A 57 -11.61 -1.67 2.09
N ARG A 58 -10.61 -1.39 2.93
CA ARG A 58 -10.44 -0.13 3.68
C ARG A 58 -9.01 0.38 3.48
N GLY A 59 -8.88 1.58 2.95
CA GLY A 59 -7.62 2.26 2.68
C GLY A 59 -7.29 3.31 3.75
N THR A 60 -6.09 3.22 4.32
CA THR A 60 -5.59 4.17 5.34
C THR A 60 -4.18 4.66 5.03
N LEU A 61 -3.86 5.86 5.50
CA LEU A 61 -2.49 6.35 5.61
C LEU A 61 -1.77 5.66 6.77
N THR A 62 -0.45 5.84 6.88
CA THR A 62 0.38 5.22 7.93
C THR A 62 0.09 5.75 9.33
N ASP A 63 -0.54 6.92 9.44
CA ASP A 63 -1.02 7.48 10.72
C ASP A 63 -2.40 6.94 11.14
N GLY A 64 -3.01 6.07 10.32
CA GLY A 64 -4.32 5.49 10.56
C GLY A 64 -5.49 6.25 9.96
N THR A 65 -5.26 7.43 9.35
CA THR A 65 -6.32 8.19 8.67
C THR A 65 -6.92 7.36 7.54
N VAL A 66 -8.22 7.07 7.63
CA VAL A 66 -8.97 6.42 6.56
C VAL A 66 -9.20 7.44 5.45
N PHE A 67 -8.80 7.12 4.23
CA PHE A 67 -9.07 7.98 3.06
C PHE A 67 -10.19 7.43 2.18
N ASP A 68 -10.46 6.13 2.26
CA ASP A 68 -11.54 5.48 1.49
C ASP A 68 -11.89 4.09 2.07
N SER A 69 -13.15 3.69 1.97
CA SER A 69 -13.65 2.40 2.47
C SER A 69 -14.87 1.94 1.68
N SER A 70 -14.76 0.77 1.03
CA SER A 70 -15.92 0.12 0.41
C SER A 70 -16.90 -0.48 1.42
N PHE A 71 -16.43 -0.84 2.62
CA PHE A 71 -17.27 -1.40 3.67
C PHE A 71 -18.29 -0.36 4.16
N GLU A 72 -17.90 0.91 4.22
CA GLU A 72 -18.80 2.01 4.61
C GLU A 72 -19.87 2.30 3.54
N ARG A 73 -19.59 1.98 2.28
CA ARG A 73 -20.54 2.11 1.17
C ARG A 73 -21.41 0.87 0.95
N GLY A 74 -21.01 -0.27 1.50
CA GLY A 74 -21.65 -1.56 1.25
C GLY A 74 -21.44 -2.13 -0.16
N ASP A 75 -20.58 -1.52 -0.98
CA ASP A 75 -20.36 -1.92 -2.38
C ASP A 75 -18.86 -2.16 -2.67
N PRO A 76 -18.44 -3.42 -2.97
CA PRO A 76 -17.07 -3.74 -3.39
C PRO A 76 -16.68 -3.02 -4.68
N ILE A 77 -15.39 -2.76 -4.86
CA ILE A 77 -14.89 -2.30 -6.16
C ILE A 77 -14.72 -3.48 -7.12
N GLU A 78 -15.12 -3.31 -8.37
CA GLU A 78 -14.93 -4.28 -9.46
C GLU A 78 -13.91 -3.77 -10.49
N PHE A 79 -12.96 -4.62 -10.88
CA PHE A 79 -11.94 -4.28 -11.89
C PHE A 79 -11.35 -5.53 -12.54
N GLU A 80 -10.60 -5.36 -13.63
CA GLU A 80 -9.87 -6.43 -14.30
C GLU A 80 -8.45 -6.55 -13.76
N LEU A 81 -8.13 -7.69 -13.13
CA LEU A 81 -6.91 -7.85 -12.36
C LEU A 81 -5.66 -7.91 -13.25
N GLY A 82 -4.63 -7.14 -12.91
CA GLY A 82 -3.32 -7.21 -13.54
C GLY A 82 -3.24 -6.50 -14.89
N THR A 83 -4.17 -5.58 -15.15
CA THR A 83 -4.29 -4.85 -16.42
C THR A 83 -4.01 -3.35 -16.29
N GLY A 84 -3.72 -2.86 -15.09
CA GLY A 84 -3.48 -1.44 -14.83
C GLY A 84 -4.75 -0.61 -14.65
N GLN A 85 -5.92 -1.23 -14.44
CA GLN A 85 -7.15 -0.52 -14.09
C GLN A 85 -7.12 0.08 -12.66
N VAL A 86 -6.27 -0.48 -11.79
CA VAL A 86 -6.03 0.00 -10.42
C VAL A 86 -4.54 0.26 -10.20
N ILE A 87 -4.18 0.81 -9.04
CA ILE A 87 -2.77 1.04 -8.68
C ILE A 87 -1.97 -0.27 -8.71
N LYS A 88 -0.69 -0.19 -9.11
CA LYS A 88 0.18 -1.36 -9.31
C LYS A 88 0.27 -2.27 -8.08
N GLY A 89 0.21 -1.70 -6.88
CA GLY A 89 0.24 -2.47 -5.64
C GLY A 89 -0.98 -3.37 -5.45
N TRP A 90 -2.14 -2.98 -5.98
CA TRP A 90 -3.34 -3.83 -6.00
C TRP A 90 -3.22 -4.93 -7.06
N ASP A 91 -2.82 -4.57 -8.28
CA ASP A 91 -2.58 -5.52 -9.36
C ASP A 91 -1.61 -6.63 -8.94
N GLN A 92 -0.60 -6.32 -8.13
CA GLN A 92 0.35 -7.29 -7.59
C GLN A 92 -0.16 -7.97 -6.32
N GLY A 93 -0.82 -7.24 -5.42
CA GLY A 93 -1.20 -7.71 -4.09
C GLY A 93 -2.38 -8.68 -4.07
N ILE A 94 -3.26 -8.60 -5.06
CA ILE A 94 -4.49 -9.41 -5.16
C ILE A 94 -4.27 -10.71 -5.95
N LEU A 95 -3.23 -10.79 -6.78
CA LEU A 95 -2.92 -12.01 -7.53
C LEU A 95 -2.83 -13.24 -6.62
N GLY A 96 -3.46 -14.32 -7.06
CA GLY A 96 -3.49 -15.61 -6.37
C GLY A 96 -4.28 -15.58 -5.05
N MET A 97 -5.09 -14.56 -4.77
CA MET A 97 -6.05 -14.63 -3.67
C MET A 97 -7.12 -15.67 -3.97
N CYS A 98 -7.48 -16.45 -2.96
CA CYS A 98 -8.68 -17.28 -2.99
C CYS A 98 -9.91 -16.40 -2.72
N ILE A 99 -11.06 -16.73 -3.31
CA ILE A 99 -12.32 -16.09 -2.92
C ILE A 99 -12.53 -16.25 -1.40
N GLY A 100 -12.83 -15.15 -0.71
CA GLY A 100 -12.95 -15.08 0.75
C GLY A 100 -11.63 -14.76 1.48
N GLU A 101 -10.48 -14.81 0.80
CA GLU A 101 -9.18 -14.46 1.40
C GLU A 101 -9.14 -12.97 1.76
N LYS A 102 -8.53 -12.67 2.91
CA LYS A 102 -8.29 -11.30 3.38
C LYS A 102 -6.81 -11.03 3.46
N ARG A 103 -6.35 -9.89 2.91
CA ARG A 103 -4.95 -9.47 2.94
C ARG A 103 -4.81 -8.04 3.44
N LYS A 104 -3.73 -7.79 4.18
CA LYS A 104 -3.20 -6.45 4.44
C LYS A 104 -2.09 -6.15 3.44
N LEU A 105 -2.30 -5.17 2.59
CA LEU A 105 -1.30 -4.67 1.64
C LEU A 105 -0.69 -3.39 2.20
N LYS A 106 0.63 -3.31 2.23
CA LYS A 106 1.36 -2.07 2.51
C LYS A 106 2.11 -1.65 1.26
N ILE A 107 1.64 -0.56 0.65
CA ILE A 107 1.97 -0.19 -0.72
C ILE A 107 2.84 1.08 -0.68
N PRO A 108 4.09 1.03 -1.17
CA PRO A 108 4.93 2.22 -1.29
C PRO A 108 4.33 3.18 -2.34
N SER A 109 4.57 4.48 -2.20
CA SER A 109 4.04 5.51 -3.11
C SER A 109 4.22 5.19 -4.60
N LYS A 110 5.40 4.69 -5.00
CA LYS A 110 5.71 4.30 -6.40
C LYS A 110 4.83 3.19 -6.98
N LEU A 111 4.15 2.41 -6.13
CA LEU A 111 3.16 1.40 -6.52
C LEU A 111 1.72 1.84 -6.20
N GLY A 112 1.55 3.03 -5.62
CA GLY A 112 0.29 3.73 -5.38
C GLY A 112 0.21 5.00 -6.23
N TYR A 113 0.04 6.15 -5.58
CA TYR A 113 -0.19 7.45 -6.24
C TYR A 113 1.08 8.29 -6.49
N GLY A 114 2.27 7.72 -6.28
CA GLY A 114 3.55 8.37 -6.56
C GLY A 114 3.77 9.67 -5.78
N ASP A 115 4.61 10.54 -6.33
CA ASP A 115 4.98 11.82 -5.70
C ASP A 115 3.88 12.88 -5.81
N GLN A 116 2.91 12.68 -6.71
CA GLN A 116 1.77 13.60 -6.87
C GLN A 116 0.66 13.33 -5.84
N GLY A 117 0.52 12.08 -5.39
CA GLY A 117 -0.57 11.68 -4.51
C GLY A 117 -1.93 11.71 -5.22
N SER A 118 -3.00 11.83 -4.44
CA SER A 118 -4.36 12.07 -4.92
C SER A 118 -5.01 13.09 -4.00
N PRO A 119 -4.74 14.39 -4.21
CA PRO A 119 -5.28 15.46 -3.36
C PRO A 119 -6.81 15.50 -3.36
N PRO A 120 -7.45 15.92 -2.26
CA PRO A 120 -6.83 16.43 -1.03
C PRO A 120 -6.47 15.35 0.01
N THR A 121 -6.90 14.10 -0.19
CA THR A 121 -6.87 13.06 0.87
C THR A 121 -5.58 12.26 0.92
N ILE A 122 -4.92 12.04 -0.22
CA ILE A 122 -3.67 11.26 -0.30
C ILE A 122 -2.54 12.21 -0.66
N PRO A 123 -1.61 12.51 0.27
CA PRO A 123 -0.48 13.36 -0.05
C PRO A 123 0.52 12.65 -0.98
N GLY A 124 1.31 13.46 -1.69
CA GLY A 124 2.43 12.97 -2.47
C GLY A 124 3.43 12.16 -1.64
N GLY A 125 3.95 11.08 -2.21
CA GLY A 125 4.93 10.21 -1.54
C GLY A 125 4.34 9.31 -0.45
N ALA A 126 3.02 9.27 -0.26
CA ALA A 126 2.39 8.48 0.78
C ALA A 126 2.57 6.96 0.58
N THR A 127 2.93 6.27 1.66
CA THR A 127 2.72 4.83 1.82
C THR A 127 1.26 4.57 2.19
N LEU A 128 0.62 3.63 1.49
CA LEU A 128 -0.78 3.27 1.72
C LEU A 128 -0.89 1.93 2.43
N ILE A 129 -1.89 1.78 3.28
CA ILE A 129 -2.25 0.53 3.92
C ILE A 129 -3.66 0.17 3.46
N PHE A 130 -3.84 -1.04 2.94
CA PHE A 130 -5.15 -1.56 2.59
C PHE A 130 -5.41 -2.85 3.35
N ASP A 131 -6.53 -2.92 4.06
CA ASP A 131 -7.15 -4.19 4.42
C ASP A 131 -8.10 -4.55 3.27
N THR A 132 -7.94 -5.73 2.68
CA THR A 132 -8.65 -6.18 1.46
C THR A 132 -9.29 -7.55 1.67
N GLU A 133 -10.37 -7.82 0.95
CA GLU A 133 -11.10 -9.08 0.92
C GLU A 133 -11.58 -9.36 -0.51
N LEU A 134 -11.13 -10.49 -1.10
CA LEU A 134 -11.60 -10.90 -2.42
C LEU A 134 -12.99 -11.53 -2.27
N VAL A 135 -14.02 -10.90 -2.84
CA VAL A 135 -15.41 -11.34 -2.66
C VAL A 135 -16.01 -11.98 -3.91
N ALA A 136 -15.43 -11.79 -5.09
CA ALA A 136 -15.85 -12.54 -6.28
C ALA A 136 -14.75 -12.61 -7.35
N VAL A 137 -14.80 -13.64 -8.19
CA VAL A 137 -13.97 -13.79 -9.39
C VAL A 137 -14.88 -14.24 -10.54
N ASN A 138 -14.89 -13.49 -11.64
CA ASN A 138 -15.67 -13.77 -12.86
C ASN A 138 -17.17 -14.02 -12.60
N GLY A 139 -17.74 -13.32 -11.62
CA GLY A 139 -19.15 -13.46 -11.23
C GLY A 139 -19.42 -14.52 -10.17
N GLU A 140 -18.46 -15.40 -9.86
CA GLU A 140 -18.57 -16.38 -8.77
C GLU A 140 -18.32 -15.68 -7.42
N PRO A 141 -19.30 -15.62 -6.50
CA PRO A 141 -19.16 -14.91 -5.24
C PRO A 141 -18.47 -15.75 -4.17
N SER A 142 -17.97 -15.10 -3.12
CA SER A 142 -17.65 -15.75 -1.86
C SER A 142 -18.92 -16.29 -1.25
N SER A 143 -18.91 -17.57 -0.87
CA SER A 143 -19.90 -18.17 0.02
C SER A 143 -19.77 -17.53 1.41
N LYS A 144 -20.10 -16.25 1.53
CA LYS A 144 -20.56 -15.75 2.81
C LYS A 144 -21.91 -16.42 2.99
N SER A 145 -22.00 -17.27 4.01
CA SER A 145 -23.28 -17.68 4.54
C SER A 145 -24.14 -16.44 4.70
N ASP A 146 -25.30 -16.44 4.04
CA ASP A 146 -26.40 -15.49 4.22
C ASP A 146 -27.03 -15.66 5.65
N GLU A 147 -26.20 -15.79 6.69
CA GLU A 147 -26.59 -16.06 8.09
C GLU A 147 -26.59 -14.79 8.95
N ASP A 148 -27.07 -13.66 8.44
CA ASP A 148 -27.35 -12.48 9.29
C ASP A 148 -28.69 -11.78 8.94
N ASP A 149 -29.58 -12.40 8.13
CA ASP A 149 -30.90 -11.84 7.76
C ASP A 149 -32.09 -12.79 8.04
N ALA A 150 -31.97 -13.67 9.04
CA ALA A 150 -33.10 -14.49 9.50
C ALA A 150 -33.10 -14.67 11.03
N ASP A 151 -33.25 -13.58 11.78
CA ASP A 151 -33.89 -13.65 13.10
C ASP A 151 -34.92 -12.51 13.20
N LEU A 152 -36.15 -12.88 12.80
CA LEU A 152 -37.40 -12.18 13.08
C LEU A 152 -37.80 -12.44 14.54
#